data_AF-A0A522QRB7-F1
#
_entry.id   AF-A0A522QRB7-F1
#
_cell.length_a   1.000
_cell.length_b   1.000
_cell.length_c   1.000
_cell.angle_alpha   90.00
_cell.angle_beta   90.00
_cell.angle_gamma   90.00
#
_symmetry.space_group_name_H-M   'P 1'
#
loop_
_entity.id
_entity.type
_entity.pdbx_description
1 polymer ?
#
loop_
_entity_poly.entity_id
_entity_poly.type
_entity_poly.pdbx_seq_one_letter_code
_entity_poly.pdbx_strand_id
1 'polypeptide(L)'
;MSTWTVHAKRWELGWELHIDDTGVTQARTLAVAERQARDYLTLLLDRDVSGDEVVIVPELGSRLTEEVREARRAVAELAERQRTVAALSRSVARELHDIGLAGSE
;
A
#
# COMPACT_ATOMS: atom_id res chain seq x y z
N MET A 1 12.47 -19.68 -1.78
CA MET A 1 11.77 -18.40 -1.90
C MET A 1 12.20 -17.57 -0.71
N SER A 2 12.89 -16.47 -0.97
CA SER A 2 13.38 -15.54 0.07
C SER A 2 12.56 -14.26 0.01
N THR A 3 12.47 -13.54 1.14
CA THR A 3 11.85 -12.22 1.21
C THR A 3 12.93 -11.19 1.53
N TRP A 4 13.01 -10.14 0.73
CA TRP A 4 13.97 -9.06 0.87
C TRP A 4 13.24 -7.77 1.26
N THR A 5 13.56 -7.24 2.44
CA THR A 5 13.09 -5.92 2.87
C THR A 5 14.07 -4.87 2.37
N VAL A 6 13.54 -3.81 1.75
CA VAL A 6 14.34 -2.74 1.16
C VAL A 6 13.88 -1.39 1.71
N HIS A 7 14.71 -0.79 2.55
CA HIS A 7 14.47 0.53 3.13
C HIS A 7 14.82 1.61 2.10
N ALA A 8 13.82 2.33 1.61
CA ALA A 8 13.99 3.36 0.60
C ALA A 8 14.09 4.74 1.27
N LYS A 9 15.31 5.30 1.30
CA LYS A 9 15.61 6.60 1.89
C LYS A 9 15.70 7.68 0.82
N ARG A 10 15.09 8.84 1.05
CA ARG A 10 15.15 9.97 0.13
C ARG A 10 16.55 10.59 0.12
N TRP A 11 17.07 10.92 -1.07
CA TRP A 11 18.32 11.67 -1.25
C TRP A 11 18.22 12.64 -2.45
N GLU A 12 19.30 13.38 -2.75
CA GLU A 12 19.29 14.50 -3.70
C GLU A 12 18.78 14.12 -5.10
N LEU A 13 19.13 12.93 -5.60
CA LEU A 13 18.83 12.50 -6.98
C LEU A 13 17.75 11.41 -7.08
N GLY A 14 17.10 11.04 -5.98
CA GLY A 14 16.12 9.96 -6.00
C GLY A 14 15.91 9.28 -4.65
N TRP A 15 16.13 7.97 -4.64
CA TRP A 15 16.01 7.09 -3.48
C TRP A 15 17.25 6.21 -3.39
N GLU A 16 17.84 6.11 -2.21
CA GLU A 16 18.75 5.04 -1.84
C GLU A 16 17.92 3.84 -1.38
N LEU A 17 18.28 2.66 -1.83
CA LEU A 17 17.61 1.40 -1.53
C LEU A 17 18.56 0.56 -0.67
N HIS A 18 18.33 0.57 0.63
CA HIS A 18 19.11 -0.18 1.62
C HIS A 18 18.48 -1.56 1.76
N ILE A 19 19.20 -2.61 1.34
CA ILE A 19 18.74 -4.00 1.38
C ILE A 19 19.45 -4.67 2.56
N ASP A 20 18.66 -5.16 3.51
CA ASP A 20 19.17 -5.73 4.76
C ASP A 20 20.23 -6.80 4.51
N ASP A 21 21.35 -6.70 5.23
CA ASP A 21 22.51 -7.61 5.17
C ASP A 21 23.11 -7.86 3.78
N THR A 22 22.77 -7.02 2.79
CA THR A 22 23.10 -7.22 1.38
C THR A 22 23.89 -6.06 0.81
N GLY A 23 23.39 -4.83 0.98
CA GLY A 23 24.05 -3.62 0.51
C GLY A 23 23.07 -2.53 0.06
N VAL A 24 23.58 -1.56 -0.69
CA VAL A 24 22.82 -0.37 -1.09
C VAL A 24 22.86 -0.18 -2.61
N THR A 25 21.71 0.08 -3.21
CA THR A 25 21.57 0.54 -4.60
C THR A 25 20.71 1.81 -4.66
N GLN A 26 20.38 2.31 -5.85
CA GLN A 26 19.67 3.59 -6.00
C GLN A 26 18.65 3.59 -7.13
N ALA A 27 17.51 4.24 -6.91
CA ALA A 27 16.46 4.40 -7.90
C ALA A 27 16.00 5.87 -8.01
N ARG A 28 15.71 6.35 -9.22
CA ARG A 28 15.23 7.72 -9.42
C ARG A 28 13.84 7.95 -8.81
N THR A 29 12.97 6.94 -8.86
CA THR A 29 11.61 6.95 -8.29
C THR A 29 11.30 5.61 -7.61
N LEU A 30 10.38 5.61 -6.65
CA LEU A 30 9.93 4.36 -6.00
C LEU A 30 9.25 3.39 -6.99
N ALA A 31 8.65 3.91 -8.07
CA ALA A 31 8.04 3.08 -9.11
C ALA A 31 9.03 2.16 -9.84
N VAL A 32 10.33 2.48 -9.81
CA VAL A 32 11.38 1.64 -10.40
C VAL A 32 12.26 0.97 -9.34
N ALA A 33 11.98 1.17 -8.06
CA ALA A 33 12.82 0.69 -6.96
C ALA A 33 12.88 -0.83 -6.87
N GLU A 34 11.74 -1.52 -7.02
CA GLU A 34 11.72 -2.98 -6.97
C GLU A 34 12.58 -3.61 -8.06
N ARG A 35 12.43 -3.15 -9.31
CA ARG A 35 13.25 -3.63 -10.42
C ARG A 35 14.73 -3.42 -10.14
N GLN A 36 15.11 -2.23 -9.68
CA GLN A 36 16.50 -1.91 -9.37
C GLN A 36 17.07 -2.79 -8.25
N ALA A 37 16.28 -3.06 -7.20
CA ALA A 37 16.67 -3.95 -6.12
C ALA A 37 16.85 -5.39 -6.61
N ARG A 38 15.97 -5.87 -7.48
CA ARG A 38 16.09 -7.20 -8.11
C ARG A 38 17.32 -7.31 -9.00
N ASP A 39 17.59 -6.29 -9.82
CA ASP A 39 18.76 -6.26 -10.69
C ASP A 39 20.05 -6.31 -9.84
N TYR A 40 20.09 -5.55 -8.75
CA TYR A 40 21.20 -5.57 -7.80
C TYR A 40 21.36 -6.93 -7.09
N LEU A 41 20.27 -7.52 -6.60
CA LEU A 41 20.28 -8.85 -5.97
C LEU A 41 20.72 -9.95 -6.93
N THR A 42 20.26 -9.90 -8.18
CA THR A 42 20.66 -10.86 -9.22
C THR A 42 22.16 -10.79 -9.46
N LEU A 43 22.70 -9.58 -9.58
CA LEU A 43 24.12 -9.36 -9.80
C LEU A 43 24.97 -9.82 -8.60
N LEU A 44 24.51 -9.52 -7.38
CA LEU A 44 25.26 -9.83 -6.16
C LEU A 44 25.25 -11.33 -5.82
N LEU A 45 24.10 -11.99 -6.01
CA LEU A 45 23.91 -13.39 -5.64
C LEU A 45 24.26 -14.38 -6.76
N ASP A 46 24.55 -13.88 -7.97
CA ASP A 46 24.82 -14.66 -9.18
C ASP A 46 23.73 -15.73 -9.45
N ARG A 47 22.48 -15.36 -9.19
CA ARG A 47 21.31 -16.23 -9.45
C ARG A 47 20.08 -15.41 -9.79
N ASP A 48 19.13 -16.04 -10.47
CA ASP A 48 17.81 -15.46 -10.65
C ASP A 48 17.07 -15.31 -9.31
N VAL A 49 16.48 -14.12 -9.11
CA VAL A 49 15.66 -13.75 -7.95
C VAL A 49 14.22 -13.42 -8.35
N SER A 50 13.80 -13.73 -9.58
CA SER A 50 12.44 -13.50 -10.07
C SER A 50 11.36 -14.14 -9.18
N GLY A 51 11.67 -15.29 -8.57
CA GLY A 51 10.80 -16.00 -7.63
C GLY A 51 10.88 -15.53 -6.18
N ASP A 52 11.74 -14.57 -5.84
CA ASP A 52 11.82 -14.00 -4.49
C ASP A 52 10.86 -12.82 -4.32
N GLU A 53 10.44 -12.58 -3.08
CA GLU A 53 9.63 -11.42 -2.70
C GLU A 53 10.54 -10.22 -2.39
N VAL A 54 10.19 -9.04 -2.89
CA VAL A 54 10.93 -7.79 -2.62
C VAL A 54 9.93 -6.75 -2.12
N VAL A 55 10.12 -6.29 -0.88
CA VAL A 55 9.23 -5.34 -0.22
C VAL A 55 9.95 -4.01 -0.08
N ILE A 56 9.49 -2.99 -0.81
CA ILE A 56 10.02 -1.63 -0.70
C ILE A 56 9.30 -0.89 0.43
N VAL A 57 10.07 -0.42 1.41
CA VAL A 57 9.58 0.34 2.58
C VAL A 57 10.13 1.77 2.54
N PRO A 58 9.35 2.75 2.08
CA PRO A 58 9.80 4.15 2.03
C PRO A 58 9.94 4.78 3.42
N GLU A 59 11.08 5.40 3.67
CA GLU A 59 11.35 6.17 4.87
C GLU A 59 10.90 7.63 4.67
N LEU A 60 9.61 7.88 4.89
CA LEU A 60 8.97 9.18 4.62
C LEU A 60 9.20 10.23 5.71
N GLY A 61 9.92 9.89 6.78
CA GLY A 61 10.01 10.71 8.00
C GLY A 61 8.76 10.57 8.89
N SER A 62 8.90 10.84 10.19
CA SER A 62 7.88 10.54 11.20
C SER A 62 6.53 11.23 10.96
N ARG A 63 6.57 12.53 10.61
CA ARG A 63 5.35 13.32 10.34
C ARG A 63 4.56 12.78 9.14
N LEU A 64 5.19 12.66 7.98
CA LEU A 64 4.51 12.23 6.76
C LEU A 64 4.04 10.76 6.87
N THR A 65 4.80 9.93 7.60
CA THR A 65 4.36 8.56 7.91
C THR A 65 3.05 8.57 8.71
N GLU A 66 2.91 9.46 9.69
CA GLU A 66 1.67 9.54 10.47
C GLU A 66 0.51 10.12 9.65
N GLU A 67 0.74 11.16 8.85
CA GLU A 67 -0.27 11.71 7.94
C GLU A 67 -0.81 10.63 6.97
N VAL A 68 0.08 9.79 6.41
CA VAL A 68 -0.32 8.68 5.54
C VAL A 68 -1.14 7.64 6.32
N ARG A 69 -0.77 7.32 7.56
CA ARG A 69 -1.53 6.40 8.41
C ARG A 69 -2.92 6.96 8.74
N GLU A 70 -3.00 8.24 9.12
CA GLU A 70 -4.26 8.93 9.39
C GLU A 70 -5.17 8.92 8.17
N ALA A 71 -4.66 9.28 7.00
CA ALA A 71 -5.42 9.25 5.75
C ALA A 71 -5.96 7.84 5.44
N ARG A 72 -5.14 6.80 5.60
CA ARG A 72 -5.57 5.40 5.41
C ARG A 72 -6.65 4.99 6.42
N ARG A 73 -6.51 5.38 7.69
CA ARG A 73 -7.53 5.13 8.73
C ARG A 73 -8.85 5.81 8.37
N ALA A 74 -8.83 7.07 7.97
CA ALA A 74 -10.03 7.82 7.59
C ALA A 74 -10.74 7.19 6.38
N VAL A 75 -10.00 6.71 5.37
CA VAL A 75 -10.56 5.99 4.23
C VAL A 75 -11.22 4.67 4.66
N ALA A 76 -10.57 3.90 5.54
CA ALA A 76 -11.13 2.65 6.04
C ALA A 76 -12.41 2.88 6.84
N GLU A 77 -12.44 3.92 7.68
CA GLU A 77 -13.63 4.31 8.44
C GLU A 77 -14.77 4.75 7.51
N LEU A 78 -14.47 5.55 6.49
CA LEU A 78 -15.45 5.97 5.49
C LEU A 78 -16.06 4.76 4.78
N ALA A 79 -15.25 3.79 4.37
CA ALA A 79 -15.73 2.57 3.73
C ALA A 79 -16.67 1.77 4.65
N GLU A 80 -16.36 1.68 5.94
CA GLU A 80 -17.22 1.00 6.92
C GLU A 80 -18.55 1.72 7.13
N ARG A 81 -18.51 3.05 7.26
CA ARG A 81 -19.73 3.87 7.35
C ARG A 81 -20.60 3.71 6.11
N GLN A 82 -20.01 3.71 4.92
CA GLN A 82 -20.73 3.48 3.66
C GLN A 82 -21.42 2.11 3.64
N ARG A 83 -20.76 1.04 4.10
CA ARG A 83 -21.37 -0.29 4.22
C ARG A 83 -22.57 -0.28 5.17
N THR A 84 -22.41 0.34 6.34
CA THR A 84 -23.47 0.45 7.34
C THR A 84 -24.68 1.22 6.81
N VAL A 85 -24.45 2.38 6.19
CA VAL A 85 -25.52 3.20 5.60
C VAL A 85 -26.25 2.46 4.48
N ALA A 86 -25.51 1.76 3.62
CA ALA A 86 -26.12 0.96 2.56
C ALA A 86 -26.98 -0.20 3.11
N ALA A 87 -26.56 -0.81 4.23
CA ALA A 87 -27.36 -1.85 4.90
C ALA A 87 -28.65 -1.27 5.48
N LEU A 88 -28.57 -0.11 6.15
CA LEU A 88 -29.74 0.59 6.70
C LEU A 88 -30.72 1.00 5.60
N SER A 89 -30.23 1.62 4.53
CA SER A 89 -31.04 2.03 3.38
C SER A 89 -31.80 0.85 2.77
N ARG A 90 -31.13 -0.31 2.60
CA ARG A 90 -31.80 -1.54 2.14
C ARG A 90 -32.82 -2.08 3.13
N SER A 91 -32.60 -1.92 4.44
CA SER A 91 -33.58 -2.33 5.46
C SER A 91 -34.84 -1.50 5.37
N VAL A 92 -34.69 -0.17 5.38
CA VAL A 92 -35.81 0.77 5.27
C VAL A 92 -36.58 0.57 3.97
N ALA A 93 -35.89 0.40 2.85
CA ALA A 93 -36.54 0.15 1.56
C ALA A 93 -37.38 -1.15 1.58
N ARG A 94 -36.91 -2.21 2.26
CA ARG A 94 -37.68 -3.44 2.44
C ARG A 94 -38.90 -3.22 3.33
N GLU A 95 -38.74 -2.55 4.46
CA GLU A 95 -39.86 -2.25 5.37
C GLU A 95 -40.95 -1.41 4.68
N LEU A 96 -40.56 -0.39 3.92
CA LEU A 96 -41.49 0.43 3.12
C LEU A 96 -42.21 -0.40 2.05
N HIS A 97 -41.52 -1.34 1.41
CA HIS A 97 -42.12 -2.26 0.44
C HIS A 97 -43.16 -3.17 1.10
N ASP A 98 -42.84 -3.73 2.27
CA ASP A 98 -43.71 -4.66 2.99
C ASP A 98 -45.02 -3.99 3.46
N ILE A 99 -44.99 -2.69 3.75
CA ILE A 99 -46.20 -1.91 4.11
C ILE A 99 -46.89 -1.24 2.92
N GLY A 100 -46.47 -1.53 1.68
CA GLY A 100 -47.08 -1.00 0.46
C GLY A 100 -46.79 0.48 0.18
N LEU A 101 -45.78 1.05 0.85
CA LEU A 101 -45.32 2.44 0.65
C LEU A 101 -44.10 2.53 -0.29
N ALA A 102 -43.75 1.44 -0.99
CA ALA A 102 -42.69 1.49 -1.99
C ALA A 102 -43.03 2.51 -3.10
N GLY A 103 -42.22 3.57 -3.20
CA GLY A 103 -42.34 4.61 -4.24
C GLY A 103 -43.11 5.87 -3.83
N SER A 104 -43.53 6.01 -2.57
CA SER A 104 -44.06 7.28 -2.04
C SER A 104 -42.94 8.13 -1.42
N GLU A 105 -42.01 8.60 -2.27
CA GLU A 105 -41.11 9.78 -2.20
C GLU A 105 -39.94 9.61 -3.17
#